data_AF-A0A8S8Y8Q4-F1
#
_entry.id   AF-A0A8S8Y8Q4-F1
#
_cell.length_a   1.000
_cell.length_b   1.000
_cell.length_c   1.000
_cell.angle_alpha   90.00
_cell.angle_beta   90.00
_cell.angle_gamma   90.00
#
_symmetry.space_group_name_H-M   'P 1'
#
loop_
_entity.id
_entity.type
_entity.pdbx_description
1 polymer ?
#
loop_
_entity_poly.entity_id
_entity_poly.type
_entity_poly.pdbx_seq_one_letter_code
_entity_poly.pdbx_strand_id
1 'polypeptide(L)'
;MGPDRHPNSTPTSGRSRSTQPRCGRGGHSLGAAYTFLTLNAAFERGWGSRALVVALEAPASRPMQPNLQPNLTGMPEETLIQIGIPQDDMSVGRCPGGFHQQVFSALPEERNQVIEIQSDHYGFPRLVASHYLQTDPVRDRLADWSFYRRIDAQADYLVAHGRNDTFTADWAFQYMTDETMLTGMGKWSDGTPVLPLLWHRNAIDEVASFASCT
;
A
#
# COMPACT_ATOMS: atom_id res chain seq x y z
N MET A 1 57.76 25.27 -3.63
CA MET A 1 56.36 25.33 -4.11
C MET A 1 55.66 24.08 -3.61
N GLY A 2 55.06 24.17 -2.42
CA GLY A 2 54.14 23.16 -1.90
C GLY A 2 52.75 23.81 -1.85
N PRO A 3 51.66 23.08 -2.09
CA PRO A 3 50.33 23.69 -2.14
C PRO A 3 49.91 24.16 -0.75
N ASP A 4 49.40 25.39 -0.71
CA ASP A 4 48.83 26.03 0.48
C ASP A 4 47.69 25.20 1.06
N ARG A 5 47.75 24.96 2.37
CA ARG A 5 46.61 24.42 3.13
C ARG A 5 45.56 25.52 3.27
N HIS A 6 44.43 25.36 2.60
CA HIS A 6 43.23 26.14 2.89
C HIS A 6 42.80 25.96 4.36
N PRO A 7 42.54 27.04 5.12
CA PRO A 7 41.97 26.96 6.46
C PRO A 7 40.43 26.89 6.40
N ASN A 8 39.86 26.28 7.44
CA ASN A 8 38.44 26.26 7.81
C ASN A 8 37.48 25.35 7.01
N SER A 9 37.47 24.07 7.37
CA SER A 9 36.23 23.28 7.33
C SER A 9 35.38 23.62 8.56
N THR A 10 34.48 24.59 8.41
CA THR A 10 33.41 24.87 9.37
C THR A 10 32.51 23.63 9.49
N PRO A 11 32.13 23.17 10.71
CA PRO A 11 31.21 22.05 10.83
C PRO A 11 29.80 22.51 10.48
N THR A 12 29.38 22.32 9.24
CA THR A 12 27.97 22.43 8.85
C THR A 12 27.21 21.16 9.28
N SER A 13 27.19 20.87 10.58
CA SER A 13 26.21 19.93 11.15
C SER A 13 24.93 20.69 11.53
N GLY A 14 24.39 21.47 10.59
CA GLY A 14 22.98 21.80 10.61
C GLY A 14 22.24 20.55 10.17
N ARG A 15 21.47 19.93 11.06
CA ARG A 15 20.61 18.78 10.73
C ARG A 15 19.57 19.29 9.72
N SER A 16 19.90 19.26 8.42
CA SER A 16 18.91 19.55 7.40
C SER A 16 17.84 18.47 7.55
N ARG A 17 16.64 18.87 7.99
CA ARG A 17 15.49 17.99 7.87
C ARG A 17 15.30 17.82 6.37
N SER A 18 15.72 16.69 5.81
CA SER A 18 15.40 16.38 4.43
C SER A 18 13.88 16.34 4.35
N THR A 19 13.28 17.31 3.67
CA THR A 19 11.87 17.22 3.30
C THR A 19 11.76 16.09 2.28
N GLN A 20 10.84 15.15 2.50
CA GLN A 20 10.50 14.12 1.54
C GLN A 20 9.08 14.40 1.03
N PRO A 21 8.90 15.27 0.01
CA PRO A 21 7.56 15.65 -0.47
C PRO A 21 6.74 14.47 -0.97
N ARG A 22 7.40 13.36 -1.33
CA ARG A 22 6.76 12.11 -1.74
C ARG A 22 7.15 11.04 -0.75
N CYS A 23 6.19 10.23 -0.35
CA CYS A 23 6.42 9.22 0.66
C CYS A 23 5.55 7.99 0.42
N GLY A 24 6.17 6.81 0.49
CA GLY A 24 5.47 5.56 0.70
C GLY A 24 5.44 5.22 2.19
N ARG A 25 4.29 4.78 2.66
CA ARG A 25 4.10 4.23 4.01
C ARG A 25 3.33 2.93 3.90
N GLY A 26 3.62 2.00 4.79
CA GLY A 26 2.98 0.71 4.72
C GLY A 26 3.58 -0.26 5.70
N GLY A 27 2.96 -1.43 5.75
CA GLY A 27 3.41 -2.51 6.59
C GLY A 27 2.58 -3.76 6.37
N HIS A 28 3.09 -4.85 6.93
CA HIS A 28 2.43 -6.15 6.95
C HIS A 28 1.95 -6.45 8.37
N SER A 29 0.78 -7.09 8.52
CA SER A 29 0.29 -7.56 9.82
C SER A 29 0.22 -6.43 10.85
N LEU A 30 0.88 -6.60 12.01
CA LEU A 30 1.01 -5.55 13.01
C LEU A 30 1.70 -4.28 12.47
N GLY A 31 2.64 -4.40 11.54
CA GLY A 31 3.28 -3.24 10.91
C GLY A 31 2.29 -2.37 10.13
N ALA A 32 1.27 -2.98 9.51
CA ALA A 32 0.19 -2.25 8.84
C ALA A 32 -0.62 -1.41 9.85
N ALA A 33 -0.98 -2.02 10.98
CA ALA A 33 -1.70 -1.35 12.06
C ALA A 33 -0.90 -0.18 12.66
N TYR A 34 0.42 -0.30 12.74
CA TYR A 34 1.30 0.77 13.24
C TYR A 34 1.66 1.81 12.17
N THR A 35 1.27 1.60 10.92
CA THR A 35 1.53 2.56 9.83
C THR A 35 0.89 3.92 10.13
N PHE A 36 -0.26 3.97 10.80
CA PHE A 36 -0.90 5.22 11.24
C PHE A 36 -0.01 6.09 12.15
N LEU A 37 0.77 5.48 13.05
CA LEU A 37 1.72 6.22 13.88
C LEU A 37 2.88 6.76 13.05
N THR A 38 3.37 5.98 12.09
CA THR A 38 4.43 6.41 11.18
C THR A 38 3.96 7.48 10.19
N LEU A 39 2.67 7.51 9.85
CA LEU A 39 2.04 8.55 9.04
C LEU A 39 1.98 9.88 9.80
N ASN A 40 1.51 9.88 11.04
CA ASN A 40 1.52 11.08 11.89
C ASN A 40 2.95 11.66 11.99
N ALA A 41 3.93 10.81 12.26
CA ALA A 41 5.34 11.21 12.31
C ALA A 41 5.86 11.75 10.96
N ALA A 42 5.37 11.23 9.83
CA ALA A 42 5.72 11.73 8.51
C ALA A 42 5.15 13.13 8.27
N PHE A 43 3.87 13.35 8.60
CA PHE A 43 3.23 14.65 8.46
C PHE A 43 3.88 15.73 9.33
N GLU A 44 4.25 15.42 10.57
CA GLU A 44 5.02 16.33 11.45
C GLU A 44 6.39 16.74 10.87
N ARG A 45 6.94 15.93 9.96
CA ARG A 45 8.21 16.21 9.26
C ARG A 45 8.00 16.88 7.90
N GLY A 46 6.75 17.13 7.52
CA GLY A 46 6.38 17.65 6.19
C GLY A 46 6.66 16.64 5.08
N TRP A 47 6.66 15.34 5.39
CA TRP A 47 6.84 14.29 4.39
C TRP A 47 5.51 13.89 3.77
N GLY A 48 5.54 13.47 2.50
CA GLY A 48 4.34 13.12 1.74
C GLY A 48 3.44 14.31 1.42
N SER A 49 3.95 15.54 1.50
CA SER A 49 3.16 16.77 1.28
C SER A 49 2.73 17.00 -0.18
N ARG A 50 3.28 16.23 -1.12
CA ARG A 50 2.97 16.31 -2.54
C ARG A 50 2.30 15.05 -3.08
N ALA A 51 2.80 13.88 -2.70
CA ALA A 51 2.20 12.60 -3.07
C ALA A 51 2.43 11.59 -1.95
N LEU A 52 1.42 10.76 -1.69
CA LEU A 52 1.42 9.78 -0.61
C LEU A 52 0.85 8.46 -1.09
N VAL A 53 1.54 7.37 -0.80
CA VAL A 53 0.97 6.02 -0.92
C VAL A 53 0.95 5.37 0.45
N VAL A 54 -0.18 4.77 0.81
CA VAL A 54 -0.33 3.92 1.99
C VAL A 54 -0.67 2.49 1.55
N ALA A 55 0.25 1.56 1.77
CA ALA A 55 0.11 0.16 1.39
C ALA A 55 0.03 -0.73 2.65
N LEU A 56 -1.15 -1.27 2.92
CA LEU A 56 -1.42 -2.08 4.12
C LEU A 56 -1.64 -3.53 3.69
N GLU A 57 -0.82 -4.44 4.18
CA GLU A 57 -0.85 -5.84 3.76
C GLU A 57 -1.23 -6.73 4.93
N ALA A 58 -2.26 -7.57 4.74
CA ALA A 58 -2.78 -8.46 5.78
C ALA A 58 -2.90 -7.74 7.15
N PRO A 59 -3.57 -6.58 7.23
CA PRO A 59 -3.43 -5.69 8.38
C PRO A 59 -4.03 -6.29 9.66
N ALA A 60 -3.33 -6.12 10.78
CA ALA A 60 -3.89 -6.39 12.10
C ALA A 60 -4.77 -5.23 12.60
N SER A 61 -5.48 -5.43 13.70
CA SER A 61 -6.23 -4.35 14.36
C SER A 61 -5.33 -3.23 14.86
N ARG A 62 -5.74 -1.97 14.63
CA ARG A 62 -5.01 -0.78 15.09
C ARG A 62 -5.30 -0.44 16.55
N PRO A 63 -4.37 0.23 17.24
CA PRO A 63 -4.64 0.78 18.57
C PRO A 63 -5.82 1.77 18.56
N MET A 64 -6.75 1.64 19.50
CA MET A 64 -7.95 2.49 19.61
C MET A 64 -7.83 3.61 20.64
N GLN A 65 -6.69 3.73 21.32
CA GLN A 65 -6.46 4.81 22.28
C GLN A 65 -6.57 6.18 21.56
N PRO A 66 -7.25 7.18 22.16
CA PRO A 66 -7.50 8.47 21.51
C PRO A 66 -6.23 9.18 21.01
N ASN A 67 -5.14 9.12 21.77
CA ASN A 67 -3.85 9.73 21.42
C ASN A 67 -3.07 8.98 20.34
N LEU A 68 -3.53 7.81 19.90
CA LEU A 68 -2.93 7.01 18.83
C LEU A 68 -3.76 7.04 17.54
N GLN A 69 -4.84 7.82 17.49
CA GLN A 69 -5.64 7.98 16.29
C GLN A 69 -4.86 8.79 15.23
N PRO A 70 -4.93 8.40 13.95
CA PRO A 70 -4.25 9.12 12.88
C PRO A 70 -4.85 10.52 12.68
N ASN A 71 -4.00 11.51 12.44
CA ASN A 71 -4.40 12.82 11.95
C ASN A 71 -4.10 12.89 10.45
N LEU A 72 -5.14 12.79 9.63
CA LEU A 72 -5.03 12.71 8.18
C LEU A 72 -5.18 14.06 7.45
N THR A 73 -5.28 15.17 8.19
CA THR A 73 -5.45 16.52 7.61
C THR A 73 -4.28 16.97 6.72
N GLY A 74 -3.12 16.31 6.83
CA GLY A 74 -1.94 16.59 6.00
C GLY A 74 -1.84 15.78 4.70
N MET A 75 -2.86 14.98 4.35
CA MET A 75 -2.83 14.18 3.12
C MET A 75 -2.96 15.08 1.87
N PRO A 76 -2.06 14.95 0.87
CA PRO A 76 -2.22 15.65 -0.40
C PRO A 76 -3.34 15.03 -1.25
N GLU A 77 -3.78 15.75 -2.28
CA GLU A 77 -4.73 15.24 -3.28
C GLU A 77 -4.22 13.96 -3.97
N GLU A 78 -2.90 13.90 -4.22
CA GLU A 78 -2.21 12.73 -4.80
C GLU A 78 -1.93 11.64 -3.75
N THR A 79 -2.94 11.34 -2.94
CA THR A 79 -2.92 10.21 -2.00
C THR A 79 -3.56 8.99 -2.64
N LEU A 80 -2.97 7.81 -2.42
CA LEU A 80 -3.53 6.51 -2.77
C LEU A 80 -3.38 5.54 -1.60
N ILE A 81 -4.47 4.86 -1.24
CA ILE A 81 -4.52 3.83 -0.21
C ILE A 81 -4.85 2.50 -0.89
N GLN A 82 -4.03 1.49 -0.62
CA GLN A 82 -4.30 0.11 -1.03
C GLN A 82 -4.13 -0.83 0.16
N ILE A 83 -5.16 -1.63 0.40
CA ILE A 83 -5.23 -2.58 1.51
C ILE A 83 -5.38 -3.99 0.95
N GLY A 84 -4.30 -4.79 0.99
CA GLY A 84 -4.31 -6.19 0.57
C GLY A 84 -4.80 -7.11 1.68
N ILE A 85 -5.84 -7.91 1.42
CA ILE A 85 -6.43 -8.85 2.37
C ILE A 85 -6.38 -10.26 1.77
N PRO A 86 -5.52 -11.15 2.31
CA PRO A 86 -5.50 -12.54 1.88
C PRO A 86 -6.76 -13.29 2.38
N GLN A 87 -7.43 -14.02 1.49
CA GLN A 87 -8.67 -14.75 1.81
C GLN A 87 -8.47 -15.80 2.91
N ASP A 88 -7.34 -16.51 2.88
CA ASP A 88 -7.00 -17.60 3.81
C ASP A 88 -6.11 -17.12 4.98
N ASP A 89 -6.18 -15.82 5.30
CA ASP A 89 -5.52 -15.26 6.47
C ASP A 89 -6.20 -15.71 7.76
N MET A 90 -5.63 -16.75 8.37
CA MET A 90 -6.05 -17.28 9.67
C MET A 90 -5.41 -16.57 10.87
N SER A 91 -4.55 -15.57 10.65
CA SER A 91 -3.81 -14.87 11.71
C SER A 91 -4.55 -13.62 12.20
N VAL A 92 -5.00 -12.78 11.27
CA VAL A 92 -5.69 -11.52 11.59
C VAL A 92 -7.08 -11.41 10.94
N GLY A 93 -7.32 -12.20 9.89
CA GLY A 93 -8.57 -12.19 9.14
C GLY A 93 -8.82 -10.90 8.34
N ARG A 94 -10.05 -10.76 7.85
CA ARG A 94 -10.43 -9.69 6.90
C ARG A 94 -10.87 -8.38 7.55
N CYS A 95 -11.51 -8.44 8.71
CA CYS A 95 -12.19 -7.29 9.31
C CYS A 95 -11.29 -6.09 9.58
N PRO A 96 -10.05 -6.25 10.10
CA PRO A 96 -9.20 -5.08 10.34
C PRO A 96 -8.96 -4.26 9.07
N GLY A 97 -8.71 -4.90 7.92
CA GLY A 97 -8.49 -4.21 6.66
C GLY A 97 -9.70 -3.40 6.20
N GLY A 98 -10.91 -3.96 6.31
CA GLY A 98 -12.15 -3.23 6.05
C GLY A 98 -12.30 -2.00 6.97
N PHE A 99 -11.98 -2.14 8.27
CA PHE A 99 -12.03 -1.01 9.20
C PHE A 99 -10.97 0.04 8.91
N HIS A 100 -9.80 -0.36 8.38
CA HIS A 100 -8.74 0.57 8.00
C HIS A 100 -9.14 1.38 6.76
N GLN A 101 -9.92 0.81 5.83
CA GLN A 101 -10.48 1.55 4.69
C GLN A 101 -11.34 2.74 5.16
N GLN A 102 -12.18 2.54 6.18
CA GLN A 102 -13.07 3.57 6.72
C GLN A 102 -12.32 4.77 7.32
N VAL A 103 -11.08 4.56 7.79
CA VAL A 103 -10.22 5.64 8.29
C VAL A 103 -9.87 6.64 7.18
N PHE A 104 -9.87 6.20 5.91
CA PHE A 104 -9.55 7.01 4.74
C PHE A 104 -10.79 7.41 3.91
N SER A 105 -11.99 7.35 4.49
CA SER A 105 -13.28 7.63 3.81
C SER A 105 -13.43 9.04 3.23
N ALA A 106 -12.55 9.98 3.59
CA ALA A 106 -12.51 11.31 3.00
C ALA A 106 -11.90 11.34 1.58
N LEU A 107 -11.19 10.28 1.17
CA LEU A 107 -10.64 10.15 -0.17
C LEU A 107 -11.71 9.65 -1.17
N PRO A 108 -11.58 9.99 -2.46
CA PRO A 108 -12.37 9.35 -3.52
C PRO A 108 -12.25 7.83 -3.49
N GLU A 109 -13.30 7.12 -3.89
CA GLU A 109 -13.36 5.65 -3.88
C GLU A 109 -12.19 5.02 -4.67
N GLU A 110 -11.81 5.63 -5.80
CA GLU A 110 -10.73 5.15 -6.65
C GLU A 110 -9.37 5.22 -5.94
N ARG A 111 -9.24 6.06 -4.90
CA ARG A 111 -8.02 6.27 -4.12
C ARG A 111 -8.04 5.55 -2.77
N ASN A 112 -9.13 4.87 -2.41
CA ASN A 112 -9.28 4.15 -1.14
C ASN A 112 -9.69 2.69 -1.34
N GLN A 113 -8.72 1.85 -1.68
CA GLN A 113 -8.98 0.52 -2.23
C GLN A 113 -8.72 -0.59 -1.23
N VAL A 114 -9.65 -1.54 -1.12
CA VAL A 114 -9.41 -2.86 -0.54
C VAL A 114 -9.29 -3.88 -1.67
N ILE A 115 -8.21 -4.66 -1.66
CA ILE A 115 -7.95 -5.74 -2.61
C ILE A 115 -8.00 -7.07 -1.86
N GLU A 116 -9.10 -7.81 -2.02
CA GLU A 116 -9.21 -9.18 -1.50
C GLU A 116 -8.50 -10.15 -2.46
N ILE A 117 -7.52 -10.86 -1.92
CA ILE A 117 -6.65 -11.77 -2.67
C ILE A 117 -7.24 -13.17 -2.50
N GLN A 118 -7.77 -13.71 -3.59
CA GLN A 118 -8.42 -15.02 -3.58
C GLN A 118 -7.40 -16.15 -3.69
N SER A 119 -7.66 -17.25 -2.99
CA SER A 119 -6.95 -18.50 -3.20
C SER A 119 -7.52 -19.24 -4.40
N ASP A 120 -6.65 -19.74 -5.27
CA ASP A 120 -7.03 -20.60 -6.40
C ASP A 120 -6.44 -22.00 -6.21
N HIS A 121 -7.32 -22.96 -5.94
CA HIS A 121 -6.95 -24.35 -5.69
C HIS A 121 -7.07 -25.26 -6.93
N TYR A 122 -7.41 -24.70 -8.09
CA TYR A 122 -7.59 -25.46 -9.33
C TYR A 122 -6.27 -26.05 -9.84
N GLY A 123 -5.25 -25.21 -9.98
CA GLY A 123 -3.97 -25.58 -10.59
C GLY A 123 -2.93 -26.18 -9.62
N PHE A 124 -1.76 -26.52 -10.17
CA PHE A 124 -0.58 -26.93 -9.41
C PHE A 124 0.67 -26.11 -9.81
N PRO A 125 1.42 -25.54 -8.85
CA PRO A 125 1.09 -25.49 -7.42
C PRO A 125 -0.17 -24.65 -7.18
N ARG A 126 -0.90 -24.97 -6.10
CA ARG A 126 -2.08 -24.19 -5.69
C ARG A 126 -1.64 -22.79 -5.30
N LEU A 127 -2.45 -21.80 -5.64
CA LEU A 127 -2.27 -20.42 -5.21
C LEU A 127 -3.02 -20.24 -3.89
N VAL A 128 -2.29 -19.98 -2.81
CA VAL A 128 -2.87 -19.85 -1.47
C VAL A 128 -2.61 -18.46 -0.93
N ALA A 129 -3.68 -17.69 -0.77
CA ALA A 129 -3.69 -16.35 -0.20
C ALA A 129 -3.54 -16.42 1.33
N SER A 130 -2.37 -16.86 1.79
CA SER A 130 -2.06 -16.92 3.22
C SER A 130 -1.67 -15.57 3.79
N HIS A 131 -1.64 -15.46 5.12
CA HIS A 131 -1.11 -14.30 5.84
C HIS A 131 0.31 -13.92 5.40
N TYR A 132 1.12 -14.88 4.97
CA TYR A 132 2.55 -14.68 4.68
C TYR A 132 2.86 -14.50 3.20
N LEU A 133 1.83 -14.36 2.35
CA LEU A 133 1.98 -14.27 0.90
C LEU A 133 3.02 -13.22 0.47
N GLN A 134 3.05 -12.06 1.14
CA GLN A 134 3.98 -10.97 0.83
C GLN A 134 5.42 -11.25 1.29
N THR A 135 5.60 -12.24 2.16
CA THR A 135 6.88 -12.62 2.78
C THR A 135 7.38 -13.99 2.32
N ASP A 136 6.67 -14.65 1.40
CA ASP A 136 6.99 -16.00 0.95
C ASP A 136 8.30 -16.00 0.12
N PRO A 137 9.32 -16.77 0.51
CA PRO A 137 10.59 -16.85 -0.21
C PRO A 137 10.47 -17.48 -1.60
N VAL A 138 9.45 -18.30 -1.85
CA VAL A 138 9.25 -18.99 -3.13
C VAL A 138 8.72 -18.03 -4.20
N ARG A 139 8.21 -16.84 -3.80
CA ARG A 139 7.64 -15.80 -4.68
C ARG A 139 6.80 -16.41 -5.80
N ASP A 140 5.64 -16.92 -5.44
CA ASP A 140 4.74 -17.56 -6.40
C ASP A 140 3.99 -16.55 -7.28
N ARG A 141 3.20 -17.07 -8.22
CA ARG A 141 2.38 -16.23 -9.11
C ARG A 141 1.37 -15.39 -8.35
N LEU A 142 0.81 -15.89 -7.25
CA LEU A 142 -0.17 -15.11 -6.49
C LEU A 142 0.51 -13.90 -5.85
N ALA A 143 1.68 -14.07 -5.25
CA ALA A 143 2.46 -12.97 -4.68
C ALA A 143 2.90 -11.94 -5.74
N ASP A 144 3.33 -12.41 -6.91
CA ASP A 144 3.70 -11.54 -8.03
C ASP A 144 2.57 -10.59 -8.41
N TRP A 145 1.40 -11.15 -8.69
CA TRP A 145 0.27 -10.39 -9.20
C TRP A 145 -0.45 -9.60 -8.11
N SER A 146 -0.61 -10.17 -6.91
CA SER A 146 -1.38 -9.56 -5.83
C SER A 146 -0.60 -8.58 -4.98
N PHE A 147 0.74 -8.64 -4.95
CA PHE A 147 1.56 -7.78 -4.11
C PHE A 147 2.63 -7.04 -4.91
N TYR A 148 3.59 -7.76 -5.51
CA TYR A 148 4.79 -7.12 -6.08
C TYR A 148 4.47 -6.12 -7.19
N ARG A 149 3.54 -6.46 -8.11
CA ARG A 149 3.15 -5.55 -9.19
C ARG A 149 2.47 -4.28 -8.69
N ARG A 150 1.71 -4.35 -7.59
CA ARG A 150 1.14 -3.16 -6.94
C ARG A 150 2.23 -2.30 -6.34
N ILE A 151 3.19 -2.89 -5.63
CA ILE A 151 4.32 -2.15 -5.04
C ILE A 151 5.16 -1.45 -6.11
N ASP A 152 5.42 -2.12 -7.24
CA ASP A 152 6.15 -1.52 -8.37
C ASP A 152 5.38 -0.31 -8.93
N ALA A 153 4.08 -0.44 -9.20
CA ALA A 153 3.25 0.66 -9.68
C ALA A 153 3.15 1.82 -8.68
N GLN A 154 3.05 1.52 -7.38
CA GLN A 154 3.08 2.52 -6.31
C GLN A 154 4.40 3.29 -6.27
N ALA A 155 5.52 2.60 -6.48
CA ALA A 155 6.84 3.21 -6.54
C ALA A 155 6.95 4.13 -7.76
N ASP A 156 6.51 3.67 -8.93
CA ASP A 156 6.48 4.47 -10.16
C ASP A 156 5.61 5.72 -9.99
N TYR A 157 4.43 5.61 -9.38
CA TYR A 157 3.56 6.74 -9.07
C TYR A 157 4.27 7.80 -8.21
N LEU A 158 4.94 7.39 -7.13
CA LEU A 158 5.67 8.31 -6.25
C LEU A 158 6.89 8.95 -6.93
N VAL A 159 7.64 8.18 -7.72
CA VAL A 159 8.84 8.66 -8.45
C VAL A 159 8.45 9.63 -9.56
N ALA A 160 7.38 9.32 -10.31
CA ALA A 160 6.85 10.17 -11.38
C ALA A 160 6.42 11.55 -10.85
N HIS A 161 5.69 11.58 -9.72
CA HIS A 161 5.39 12.82 -8.99
C HIS A 161 6.64 13.56 -8.48
N GLY A 162 7.76 12.85 -8.30
CA GLY A 162 9.07 13.44 -8.00
C GLY A 162 9.73 14.13 -9.17
N ARG A 163 9.44 13.70 -10.39
CA ARG A 163 10.02 14.21 -11.64
C ARG A 163 9.09 15.18 -12.37
N ASN A 164 7.91 15.47 -11.83
CA ASN A 164 6.81 16.13 -12.56
C ASN A 164 6.44 15.40 -13.86
N ASP A 165 6.62 14.07 -13.90
CA ASP A 165 6.26 13.25 -15.04
C ASP A 165 4.81 12.82 -14.89
N THR A 166 3.90 13.63 -15.44
CA THR A 166 2.45 13.37 -15.33
C THR A 166 2.04 12.13 -16.13
N PHE A 167 2.68 11.86 -17.26
CA PHE A 167 2.34 10.71 -18.09
C PHE A 167 2.60 9.38 -17.35
N THR A 168 3.77 9.24 -16.73
CA THR A 168 4.08 8.04 -15.94
C THR A 168 3.23 7.95 -14.68
N ALA A 169 2.94 9.09 -14.02
CA ALA A 169 2.08 9.13 -12.85
C ALA A 169 0.65 8.67 -13.19
N ASP A 170 0.08 9.17 -14.28
CA ASP A 170 -1.25 8.81 -14.76
C ASP A 170 -1.31 7.34 -15.16
N TRP A 171 -0.29 6.84 -15.86
CA TRP A 171 -0.22 5.42 -16.23
C TRP A 171 -0.13 4.51 -15.01
N ALA A 172 0.71 4.85 -14.02
CA ALA A 172 0.84 4.07 -12.79
C ALA A 172 -0.47 4.10 -11.97
N PHE A 173 -1.13 5.25 -11.91
CA PHE A 173 -2.44 5.37 -11.26
C PHE A 173 -3.52 4.54 -11.98
N GLN A 174 -3.57 4.60 -13.32
CA GLN A 174 -4.46 3.77 -14.13
C GLN A 174 -4.18 2.28 -13.94
N TYR A 175 -2.93 1.86 -13.90
CA TYR A 175 -2.58 0.46 -13.63
C TYR A 175 -3.12 -0.02 -12.27
N MET A 176 -3.20 0.88 -11.29
CA MET A 176 -3.73 0.61 -9.95
C MET A 176 -5.24 0.83 -9.80
N THR A 177 -5.95 1.29 -10.83
CA THR A 177 -7.39 1.65 -10.77
C THR A 177 -8.21 1.08 -11.92
N ASP A 178 -7.57 0.58 -12.98
CA ASP A 178 -8.23 -0.18 -14.03
C ASP A 178 -8.44 -1.61 -13.52
N GLU A 179 -9.70 -2.00 -13.43
CA GLU A 179 -10.10 -3.30 -12.88
C GLU A 179 -9.46 -4.46 -13.66
N THR A 180 -9.33 -4.35 -14.97
CA THR A 180 -8.76 -5.42 -15.79
C THR A 180 -7.26 -5.58 -15.55
N MET A 181 -6.52 -4.47 -15.49
CA MET A 181 -5.08 -4.48 -15.25
C MET A 181 -4.73 -4.87 -13.81
N LEU A 182 -5.51 -4.39 -12.84
CA LEU A 182 -5.26 -4.62 -11.43
C LEU A 182 -5.62 -6.04 -11.01
N THR A 183 -6.78 -6.55 -11.44
CA THR A 183 -7.36 -7.77 -10.88
C THR A 183 -7.12 -9.03 -11.71
N GLY A 184 -6.85 -8.87 -13.01
CA GLY A 184 -6.75 -9.99 -13.94
C GLY A 184 -5.54 -10.88 -13.63
N MET A 185 -5.78 -12.14 -13.28
CA MET A 185 -4.72 -13.12 -12.96
C MET A 185 -4.30 -14.01 -14.16
N GLY A 186 -4.95 -13.83 -15.31
CA GLY A 186 -4.70 -14.64 -16.50
C GLY A 186 -5.38 -16.00 -16.47
N LYS A 187 -4.70 -17.01 -17.03
CA LYS A 187 -5.24 -18.37 -17.21
C LYS A 187 -4.21 -19.42 -16.82
N TRP A 188 -4.69 -20.53 -16.30
CA TRP A 188 -3.94 -21.78 -16.18
C TRP A 188 -3.52 -22.32 -17.55
N SER A 189 -2.58 -23.28 -17.56
CA SER A 189 -2.00 -23.80 -18.80
C SER A 189 -3.01 -24.49 -19.72
N ASP A 190 -4.13 -24.98 -19.18
CA ASP A 190 -5.25 -25.57 -19.94
C ASP A 190 -6.28 -24.54 -20.43
N GLY A 191 -6.04 -23.25 -20.14
CA GLY A 191 -6.91 -22.15 -20.53
C GLY A 191 -8.00 -21.81 -19.50
N THR A 192 -8.11 -22.53 -18.39
CA THR A 192 -9.04 -22.19 -17.30
C THR A 192 -8.64 -20.85 -16.68
N PRO A 193 -9.55 -19.86 -16.55
CA PRO A 193 -9.24 -18.61 -15.89
C PRO A 193 -8.77 -18.82 -14.44
N VAL A 194 -7.71 -18.12 -14.05
CA VAL A 194 -7.29 -18.03 -12.65
C VAL A 194 -8.26 -17.10 -11.93
N LEU A 195 -8.64 -17.41 -10.69
CA LEU A 195 -9.49 -16.52 -9.90
C LEU A 195 -8.87 -15.11 -9.79
N PRO A 196 -9.62 -14.03 -10.07
CA PRO A 196 -9.07 -12.68 -10.07
C PRO A 196 -8.84 -12.17 -8.64
N LEU A 197 -8.15 -11.04 -8.51
CA LEU A 197 -8.24 -10.24 -7.28
C LEU A 197 -9.61 -9.57 -7.22
N LEU A 198 -10.15 -9.30 -6.04
CA LEU A 198 -11.41 -8.56 -5.90
C LEU A 198 -11.11 -7.16 -5.38
N TRP A 199 -11.61 -6.15 -6.08
CA TRP A 199 -11.49 -4.76 -5.64
C TRP A 199 -12.80 -4.30 -4.98
N HIS A 200 -12.72 -3.95 -3.71
CA HIS A 200 -13.83 -3.45 -2.91
C HIS A 200 -13.69 -1.94 -2.66
N ARG A 201 -14.70 -1.17 -3.07
CA ARG A 201 -14.78 0.30 -2.86
C ARG A 201 -15.29 0.66 -1.48
N ASN A 202 -16.19 -0.15 -0.94
CA ASN A 202 -16.63 -0.10 0.45
C ASN A 202 -16.77 -1.52 1.01
N ALA A 203 -15.69 -2.05 1.60
CA ALA A 203 -15.65 -3.43 2.03
C ALA A 203 -16.66 -3.74 3.14
N ILE A 204 -16.74 -2.89 4.17
CA ILE A 204 -17.57 -3.17 5.36
C ILE A 204 -19.07 -3.08 5.04
N ASP A 205 -19.49 -2.07 4.28
CA ASP A 205 -20.93 -1.81 4.13
C ASP A 205 -21.55 -2.56 2.93
N GLU A 206 -20.75 -2.94 1.92
CA GLU A 206 -21.29 -3.47 0.65
C GLU A 206 -20.91 -4.93 0.36
N VAL A 207 -19.90 -5.48 1.03
CA VAL A 207 -19.39 -6.82 0.70
C VAL A 207 -19.88 -7.85 1.72
N ALA A 208 -20.68 -8.81 1.27
CA ALA A 208 -21.26 -9.86 2.12
C ALA A 208 -20.21 -10.64 2.93
N SER A 209 -19.01 -10.81 2.38
CA SER A 209 -17.91 -11.52 3.05
C SER A 209 -17.40 -10.77 4.30
N PHE A 210 -17.67 -9.46 4.41
CA PHE A 210 -17.35 -8.59 5.55
C PHE A 210 -18.54 -8.38 6.50
N ALA A 211 -19.72 -8.95 6.23
CA ALA A 211 -20.91 -8.76 7.07
C ALA A 211 -20.73 -9.24 8.52
N SER A 212 -19.76 -10.11 8.79
CA SER A 212 -19.42 -10.56 10.15
C SER A 212 -18.54 -9.57 10.94
N CYS A 213 -18.10 -8.49 10.30
CA CYS A 213 -17.22 -7.50 10.90
C CYS A 213 -17.97 -6.39 11.65
N THR A 214 -19.29 -6.28 11.46
CA THR A 214 -20.14 -5.23 12.06
C THR A 214 -20.64 -5.58 13.45
#